data_AF-A0A367ZQZ4-F1
#
_entry.id   AF-A0A367ZQZ4-F1
#
_cell.length_a   1.000
_cell.length_b   1.000
_cell.length_c   1.000
_cell.angle_alpha   90.00
_cell.angle_beta   90.00
_cell.angle_gamma   90.00
#
_symmetry.space_group_name_H-M   'P 1'
#
loop_
_entity.id
_entity.type
_entity.pdbx_description
1 polymer ?
#
loop_
_entity_poly.entity_id
_entity_poly.type
_entity_poly.pdbx_seq_one_letter_code
_entity_poly.pdbx_strand_id
1 'polypeptide(L)'
;MTRVPFKVVALAVGILLCLPGVIGCNLYDGIDSALTARTDEDLLAEGDLALAAADYAAAAERFDALLERGNAGDPVLRGKGETLAGQGGFAVLRSLDALQNGIGPYDRAPVCFRTAWLARDRQLVSQGLSWMSRLARPERPDRIARGLMKVGIATRLLLDKYDTNNNRRLDAYDEIDFDTNDGKTPPWPTLYRDLVSGPAADGETLEQAFADLALGFDGRGEPWTLISPVLGQTFTGTYTDSNRATIRAVGDLIERLQAANPYFEVNLASFAAAIRALDGGDD
;
A
#
# COMPACT_ATOMS: atom_id res chain seq x y z
N MET A 1 -32.62 43.43 68.96
CA MET A 1 -32.99 44.31 67.82
C MET A 1 -32.40 43.68 66.57
N THR A 2 -33.20 42.87 65.85
CA THR A 2 -33.88 43.22 64.55
C THR A 2 -32.86 43.41 63.42
N ARG A 3 -32.88 42.76 62.25
CA ARG A 3 -33.76 41.81 61.54
C ARG A 3 -32.90 41.20 60.40
N VAL A 4 -33.05 39.92 60.08
CA VAL A 4 -32.84 39.35 58.70
C VAL A 4 -34.15 39.66 57.94
N PRO A 5 -34.35 39.63 56.58
CA PRO A 5 -33.72 38.77 55.55
C PRO A 5 -33.63 39.45 54.13
N PHE A 6 -33.09 38.91 53.02
CA PHE A 6 -33.70 37.99 52.05
C PHE A 6 -32.83 37.92 50.76
N LYS A 7 -32.65 36.70 50.20
CA LYS A 7 -32.60 36.25 48.77
C LYS A 7 -31.74 37.05 47.74
N VAL A 8 -30.94 36.43 46.85
CA VAL A 8 -31.28 35.59 45.68
C VAL A 8 -29.95 34.95 45.18
N VAL A 9 -29.82 33.63 45.19
CA VAL A 9 -29.74 32.71 44.01
C VAL A 9 -28.69 33.05 42.94
N ALA A 10 -27.79 32.09 42.75
CA ALA A 10 -26.96 31.77 41.59
C ALA A 10 -27.30 32.45 40.24
N LEU A 11 -26.28 32.90 39.52
CA LEU A 11 -25.92 32.30 38.23
C LEU A 11 -24.54 32.79 37.77
N ALA A 12 -23.67 31.85 37.49
CA ALA A 12 -22.49 32.05 36.65
C ALA A 12 -22.94 32.53 35.27
N VAL A 13 -22.56 33.75 34.88
CA VAL A 13 -22.30 34.13 33.49
C VAL A 13 -21.22 35.20 33.54
N GLY A 14 -19.97 34.75 33.58
CA GLY A 14 -18.91 35.55 33.00
C GLY A 14 -19.16 35.59 31.51
N ILE A 15 -19.54 36.75 30.98
CA ILE A 15 -19.39 37.20 29.60
C ILE A 15 -19.93 38.62 29.52
N LEU A 16 -19.15 39.47 28.85
CA LEU A 16 -19.49 40.80 28.38
C LEU A 16 -19.54 41.94 29.41
N LEU A 17 -18.42 42.65 29.50
CA LEU A 17 -18.43 44.12 29.39
C LEU A 17 -17.08 44.57 28.79
N CYS A 18 -17.20 45.27 27.65
CA CYS A 18 -16.25 46.23 27.09
C CYS A 18 -15.06 45.73 26.26
N LEU A 19 -15.34 45.36 25.00
CA LEU A 19 -14.53 45.81 23.87
C LEU A 19 -14.91 47.29 23.61
N PRO A 20 -13.94 48.22 23.46
CA PRO A 20 -13.06 48.23 22.30
C PRO A 20 -11.59 48.51 22.66
N GLY A 21 -10.81 47.44 22.79
CA GLY A 21 -9.36 47.43 22.53
C GLY A 21 -9.06 46.77 21.18
N VAL A 22 -10.02 46.82 20.25
CA VAL A 22 -9.86 46.36 18.87
C VAL A 22 -9.18 47.47 18.10
N ILE A 23 -8.25 47.08 17.22
CA ILE A 23 -7.36 47.91 16.39
C ILE A 23 -6.03 48.20 17.09
N GLY A 24 -5.11 47.24 17.04
CA GLY A 24 -3.70 47.55 17.27
C GLY A 24 -2.73 46.42 17.64
N CYS A 25 -3.14 45.17 17.90
CA CYS A 25 -2.16 44.13 18.27
C CYS A 25 -2.35 42.69 17.74
N ASN A 26 -3.44 42.34 17.05
CA ASN A 26 -3.61 40.96 16.53
C ASN A 26 -3.75 40.87 14.99
N LEU A 27 -3.47 41.95 14.25
CA LEU A 27 -3.46 41.88 12.78
C LEU A 27 -2.07 41.53 12.21
N TYR A 28 -1.01 41.62 13.02
CA TYR A 28 0.35 41.26 12.60
C TYR A 28 0.71 39.80 12.90
N ASP A 29 0.21 39.18 13.97
CA ASP A 29 0.46 37.74 14.21
C ASP A 29 -0.14 36.85 13.11
N GLY A 30 -1.31 37.21 12.58
CA GLY A 30 -1.93 36.49 11.46
C GLY A 30 -1.24 36.73 10.10
N ILE A 31 -0.48 37.83 9.98
CA ILE A 31 0.29 38.16 8.77
C ILE A 31 1.72 37.61 8.86
N ASP A 32 2.32 37.52 10.05
CA ASP A 32 3.63 36.89 10.28
C ASP A 32 3.55 35.36 10.14
N SER A 33 2.45 34.72 10.58
CA SER A 33 2.19 33.30 10.31
C SER A 33 1.81 33.01 8.86
N ALA A 34 1.50 34.03 8.06
CA ALA A 34 1.29 33.93 6.61
C ALA A 34 2.57 34.25 5.80
N LEU A 35 3.61 34.78 6.44
CA LEU A 35 4.88 35.19 5.82
C LEU A 35 6.10 34.39 6.29
N THR A 36 5.99 33.59 7.36
CA THR A 36 6.98 32.54 7.61
C THR A 36 6.75 31.45 6.59
N ALA A 37 7.62 31.37 5.59
CA ALA A 37 7.72 30.17 4.77
C ALA A 37 7.83 28.97 5.73
N ARG A 38 6.76 28.17 5.85
CA ARG A 38 6.77 26.95 6.66
C ARG A 38 8.04 26.20 6.33
N THR A 39 8.81 25.83 7.34
CA THR A 39 10.06 25.13 7.07
C THR A 39 9.74 23.78 6.42
N ASP A 40 10.69 23.23 5.67
CA ASP A 40 10.49 21.91 5.07
C ASP A 40 10.29 20.83 6.15
N GLU A 41 10.85 21.01 7.34
CA GLU A 41 10.63 20.13 8.50
C GLU A 41 9.19 20.22 9.03
N ASP A 42 8.62 21.43 9.11
CA ASP A 42 7.22 21.61 9.53
C ASP A 42 6.25 20.95 8.53
N LEU A 43 6.49 21.15 7.23
CA LEU A 43 5.67 20.53 6.19
C LEU A 43 5.77 19.01 6.19
N LEU A 44 6.96 18.47 6.46
CA LEU A 44 7.18 17.03 6.57
C LEU A 44 6.39 16.46 7.76
N ALA A 45 6.49 17.08 8.93
CA ALA A 45 5.77 16.65 10.13
C ALA A 45 4.25 16.76 9.98
N GLU A 46 3.75 17.83 9.36
CA GLU A 46 2.33 17.98 9.03
C GLU A 46 1.85 16.91 8.03
N GLY A 47 2.68 16.60 7.02
CA GLY A 47 2.41 15.56 6.04
C GLY A 47 2.32 14.18 6.68
N ASP A 48 3.28 13.82 7.54
CA ASP A 48 3.29 12.56 8.29
C ASP A 48 2.07 12.44 9.22
N LEU A 49 1.69 13.53 9.88
CA LEU A 49 0.51 13.57 10.75
C LEU A 49 -0.79 13.37 9.96
N ALA A 50 -0.93 14.05 8.80
CA ALA A 50 -2.07 13.88 7.92
C ALA A 50 -2.16 12.45 7.37
N LEU A 51 -1.01 11.87 6.97
CA LEU A 51 -0.91 10.49 6.49
C LEU A 51 -1.32 9.49 7.57
N ALA A 52 -0.86 9.68 8.80
CA ALA A 52 -1.24 8.84 9.95
C ALA A 52 -2.74 8.95 10.27
N ALA A 53 -3.36 10.11 10.02
CA ALA A 53 -4.80 10.32 10.15
C ALA A 53 -5.62 9.80 8.95
N ALA A 54 -4.97 9.23 7.93
CA ALA A 54 -5.55 8.84 6.65
C ALA A 54 -6.21 10.01 5.88
N ASP A 55 -5.79 11.25 6.16
CA ASP A 55 -6.14 12.42 5.35
C ASP A 55 -5.16 12.56 4.19
N TYR A 56 -5.35 11.71 3.18
CA TYR A 56 -4.46 11.66 2.03
C TYR A 56 -4.54 12.89 1.13
N ALA A 57 -5.58 13.73 1.26
CA ALA A 57 -5.67 14.98 0.53
C ALA A 57 -4.72 16.01 1.14
N ALA A 58 -4.79 16.19 2.47
CA ALA A 58 -3.87 17.07 3.19
C ALA A 58 -2.42 16.56 3.10
N ALA A 59 -2.19 15.25 3.23
CA ALA A 59 -0.85 14.68 3.06
C ALA A 59 -0.27 14.97 1.67
N ALA A 60 -1.07 14.81 0.61
CA ALA A 60 -0.64 15.09 -0.76
C ALA A 60 -0.23 16.55 -0.93
N GLU A 61 -1.03 17.49 -0.42
CA GLU A 61 -0.72 18.93 -0.46
C GLU A 61 0.64 19.23 0.16
N ARG A 62 0.98 18.61 1.30
CA ARG A 62 2.25 18.85 2.01
C ARG A 62 3.45 18.21 1.30
N PHE A 63 3.34 16.95 0.88
CA PHE A 63 4.43 16.28 0.17
C PHE A 63 4.67 16.85 -1.23
N ASP A 64 3.63 17.28 -1.94
CA ASP A 64 3.79 17.94 -3.24
C ASP A 64 4.44 19.31 -3.10
N ALA A 65 4.08 20.10 -2.08
CA ALA A 65 4.75 21.36 -1.79
C ALA A 65 6.25 21.18 -1.48
N LEU A 66 6.62 20.11 -0.76
CA LEU A 66 8.03 19.77 -0.50
C LEU A 66 8.78 19.39 -1.78
N LEU A 67 8.15 18.60 -2.66
CA LEU A 67 8.73 18.23 -3.95
C LEU A 67 8.91 19.44 -4.88
N GLU A 68 7.94 20.35 -4.91
CA GLU A 68 8.02 21.60 -5.69
C GLU A 68 9.16 22.52 -5.23
N ARG A 69 9.51 22.46 -3.94
CA ARG A 69 10.68 23.15 -3.36
C ARG A 69 12.00 22.45 -3.65
N GLY A 70 11.99 21.32 -4.34
CA GLY A 70 13.17 20.52 -4.68
C GLY A 70 13.62 19.58 -3.55
N ASN A 71 12.84 19.42 -2.48
CA ASN A 71 13.13 18.49 -1.41
C ASN A 71 12.61 17.09 -1.77
N ALA A 72 13.50 16.27 -2.33
CA ALA A 72 13.22 14.88 -2.72
C ALA A 72 13.95 13.87 -1.82
N GLY A 73 14.12 14.18 -0.54
CA GLY A 73 14.71 13.25 0.43
C GLY A 73 13.83 12.03 0.69
N ASP A 74 14.44 10.94 1.17
CA ASP A 74 13.76 9.65 1.43
C ASP A 74 12.44 9.81 2.24
N PRO A 75 12.35 10.62 3.32
CA PRO A 75 11.09 10.84 4.03
C PRO A 75 9.96 11.42 3.14
N VAL A 76 10.30 12.36 2.25
CA VAL A 76 9.33 12.98 1.35
C VAL A 76 8.88 12.00 0.28
N LEU A 77 9.81 11.23 -0.31
CA LEU A 77 9.50 10.21 -1.31
C LEU A 77 8.63 9.10 -0.72
N ARG A 78 8.93 8.67 0.51
CA ARG A 78 8.13 7.70 1.29
C ARG A 78 6.72 8.25 1.51
N GLY A 79 6.62 9.46 2.07
CA GLY A 79 5.34 10.10 2.34
C GLY A 79 4.49 10.29 1.08
N LYS A 80 5.09 10.70 -0.04
CA LYS A 80 4.42 10.79 -1.34
C LYS A 80 3.92 9.42 -1.82
N GLY A 81 4.77 8.40 -1.71
CA GLY A 81 4.44 7.04 -2.11
C GLY A 81 3.28 6.44 -1.32
N GLU A 82 3.34 6.53 0.00
CA GLU A 82 2.29 6.07 0.90
C GLU A 82 0.99 6.86 0.75
N THR A 83 1.07 8.17 0.50
CA THR A 83 -0.10 9.00 0.21
C THR A 83 -0.82 8.55 -1.05
N LEU A 84 -0.10 8.37 -2.16
CA LEU A 84 -0.68 7.91 -3.43
C LEU A 84 -1.28 6.50 -3.29
N ALA A 85 -0.57 5.59 -2.63
CA ALA A 85 -1.09 4.26 -2.36
C ALA A 85 -2.36 4.31 -1.49
N GLY A 86 -2.38 5.17 -0.46
CA GLY A 86 -3.54 5.44 0.38
C GLY A 86 -4.75 5.94 -0.39
N GLN A 87 -4.57 6.91 -1.28
CA GLN A 87 -5.61 7.38 -2.21
C GLN A 87 -6.12 6.25 -3.11
N GLY A 88 -5.23 5.35 -3.54
CA GLY A 88 -5.58 4.13 -4.26
C GLY A 88 -6.26 3.04 -3.43
N GLY A 89 -6.48 3.29 -2.14
CA GLY A 89 -7.17 2.41 -1.21
C GLY A 89 -6.27 1.43 -0.45
N PHE A 90 -4.94 1.51 -0.64
CA PHE A 90 -3.97 0.63 -0.01
C PHE A 90 -3.66 1.07 1.42
N ALA A 91 -3.57 0.10 2.32
CA ALA A 91 -3.12 0.33 3.68
C ALA A 91 -2.33 -0.90 4.16
N VAL A 92 -1.08 -0.69 4.57
CA VAL A 92 -0.14 -1.76 4.97
C VAL A 92 -0.76 -2.71 5.99
N LEU A 93 -1.34 -2.17 7.07
CA LEU A 93 -1.93 -2.98 8.13
C LEU A 93 -3.12 -3.82 7.65
N ARG A 94 -3.94 -3.30 6.73
CA ARG A 94 -5.05 -4.05 6.15
C ARG A 94 -4.55 -5.14 5.21
N SER A 95 -3.47 -4.88 4.48
CA SER A 95 -2.82 -5.87 3.61
C SER A 95 -2.21 -7.01 4.42
N LEU A 96 -1.54 -6.68 5.54
CA LEU A 96 -1.03 -7.68 6.48
C LEU A 96 -2.17 -8.49 7.10
N ASP A 97 -3.23 -7.84 7.55
CA ASP A 97 -4.41 -8.51 8.12
C ASP A 97 -5.02 -9.50 7.11
N ALA A 98 -5.19 -9.09 5.84
CA ALA A 98 -5.70 -9.94 4.78
C ALA A 98 -4.83 -11.18 4.52
N LEU A 99 -3.49 -11.03 4.60
CA LEU A 99 -2.53 -12.11 4.35
C LEU A 99 -2.31 -13.02 5.56
N GLN A 100 -2.43 -12.49 6.79
CA GLN A 100 -2.01 -13.19 8.01
C GLN A 100 -3.17 -13.70 8.88
N ASN A 101 -4.37 -13.12 8.78
CA ASN A 101 -5.47 -13.42 9.71
C ASN A 101 -6.68 -14.12 9.06
N GLY A 102 -6.69 -14.39 7.75
CA GLY A 102 -7.81 -15.10 7.13
C GLY A 102 -7.74 -16.63 7.29
N ILE A 103 -8.85 -17.33 7.10
CA ILE A 103 -8.95 -18.80 7.28
C ILE A 103 -8.26 -19.52 6.11
N GLY A 104 -7.27 -20.38 6.38
CA GLY A 104 -6.61 -21.23 5.37
C GLY A 104 -5.11 -21.37 5.57
N PRO A 105 -4.43 -22.25 4.82
CA PRO A 105 -2.97 -22.35 4.85
C PRO A 105 -2.34 -21.07 4.30
N TYR A 106 -1.58 -20.37 5.14
CA TYR A 106 -1.00 -19.05 4.86
C TYR A 106 0.21 -19.08 3.90
N ASP A 107 0.65 -20.27 3.50
CA ASP A 107 1.79 -20.51 2.62
C ASP A 107 1.38 -20.85 1.17
N ARG A 108 0.15 -20.48 0.76
CA ARG A 108 -0.34 -20.70 -0.61
C ARG A 108 -0.64 -19.39 -1.34
N ALA A 109 -0.39 -19.37 -2.65
CA ALA A 109 -0.67 -18.27 -3.58
C ALA A 109 -2.10 -17.69 -3.50
N PRO A 110 -3.17 -18.50 -3.29
CA PRO A 110 -4.54 -18.01 -3.12
C PRO A 110 -4.71 -16.93 -2.03
N VAL A 111 -3.89 -16.97 -0.98
CA VAL A 111 -3.98 -15.98 0.11
C VAL A 111 -3.67 -14.57 -0.39
N CYS A 112 -2.79 -14.44 -1.40
CA CYS A 112 -2.39 -13.16 -1.97
C CYS A 112 -3.57 -12.42 -2.60
N PHE A 113 -4.52 -13.14 -3.21
CA PHE A 113 -5.70 -12.55 -3.87
C PHE A 113 -6.65 -11.83 -2.91
N ARG A 114 -6.54 -12.07 -1.59
CA ARG A 114 -7.26 -11.30 -0.57
C ARG A 114 -6.86 -9.82 -0.55
N THR A 115 -5.65 -9.51 -1.02
CA THR A 115 -5.14 -8.14 -1.05
C THR A 115 -5.64 -7.32 -2.25
N ALA A 116 -6.24 -7.97 -3.26
CA ALA A 116 -6.67 -7.28 -4.48
C ALA A 116 -7.71 -6.17 -4.21
N TRP A 117 -8.55 -6.32 -3.19
CA TRP A 117 -9.54 -5.29 -2.76
C TRP A 117 -8.91 -4.04 -2.15
N LEU A 118 -7.65 -4.13 -1.75
CA LEU A 118 -6.89 -3.05 -1.14
C LEU A 118 -6.13 -2.23 -2.19
N ALA A 119 -6.21 -2.58 -3.46
CA ALA A 119 -5.73 -1.77 -4.59
C ALA A 119 -6.92 -1.33 -5.46
N ARG A 120 -7.81 -0.51 -4.89
CA ARG A 120 -9.05 -0.05 -5.55
C ARG A 120 -8.75 0.75 -6.81
N ASP A 121 -7.76 1.63 -6.75
CA ASP A 121 -7.16 2.25 -7.92
C ASP A 121 -5.73 1.72 -8.08
N ARG A 122 -5.58 0.70 -8.93
CA ARG A 122 -4.29 0.07 -9.22
C ARG A 122 -3.27 1.07 -9.75
N GLN A 123 -3.68 2.09 -10.49
CA GLN A 123 -2.78 3.07 -11.07
C GLN A 123 -2.18 3.98 -10.00
N LEU A 124 -2.99 4.43 -9.03
CA LEU A 124 -2.50 5.23 -7.91
C LEU A 124 -1.55 4.43 -7.00
N VAL A 125 -1.87 3.16 -6.71
CA VAL A 125 -0.96 2.30 -5.91
C VAL A 125 0.35 2.04 -6.66
N SER A 126 0.30 1.82 -7.97
CA SER A 126 1.49 1.66 -8.83
C SER A 126 2.37 2.91 -8.85
N GLN A 127 1.77 4.11 -8.92
CA GLN A 127 2.52 5.36 -8.77
C GLN A 127 3.14 5.47 -7.38
N GLY A 128 2.40 5.13 -6.32
CA GLY A 128 2.90 5.11 -4.95
C GLY A 128 4.14 4.22 -4.79
N LEU A 129 4.06 2.99 -5.32
CA LEU A 129 5.18 2.06 -5.34
C LEU A 129 6.39 2.64 -6.08
N SER A 130 6.18 3.22 -7.26
CA SER A 130 7.26 3.86 -8.03
C SER A 130 7.98 4.97 -7.26
N TRP A 131 7.28 5.75 -6.44
CA TRP A 131 7.91 6.73 -5.55
C TRP A 131 8.73 6.07 -4.44
N MET A 132 8.21 5.02 -3.80
CA MET A 132 8.94 4.28 -2.76
C MET A 132 10.15 3.50 -3.29
N SER A 133 10.14 3.11 -4.57
CA SER A 133 11.29 2.47 -5.24
C SER A 133 12.47 3.42 -5.43
N ARG A 134 12.25 4.74 -5.35
CA ARG A 134 13.30 5.76 -5.48
C ARG A 134 14.07 6.03 -4.18
N LEU A 135 13.65 5.45 -3.07
CA LEU A 135 14.31 5.60 -1.77
C LEU A 135 15.76 5.08 -1.86
N ALA A 136 16.71 5.93 -1.48
CA ALA A 136 18.12 5.55 -1.51
C ALA A 136 18.45 4.50 -0.45
N ARG A 137 17.80 4.57 0.71
CA ARG A 137 18.00 3.65 1.85
C ARG A 137 16.66 3.22 2.46
N PRO A 138 15.94 2.30 1.81
CA PRO A 138 14.66 1.83 2.33
C PRO A 138 14.85 1.08 3.65
N GLU A 139 14.14 1.57 4.67
CA GLU A 139 14.07 0.96 5.98
C GLU A 139 13.14 -0.27 5.96
N ARG A 140 13.06 -0.99 7.08
CA ARG A 140 12.20 -2.19 7.17
C ARG A 140 10.73 -1.91 6.84
N PRO A 141 10.08 -0.85 7.37
CA PRO A 141 8.70 -0.54 7.01
C PRO A 141 8.52 -0.23 5.52
N ASP A 142 9.49 0.48 4.91
CA ASP A 142 9.47 0.80 3.49
C ASP A 142 9.43 -0.47 2.64
N ARG A 143 10.30 -1.43 2.96
CA ARG A 143 10.36 -2.71 2.26
C ARG A 143 9.07 -3.50 2.42
N ILE A 144 8.51 -3.56 3.63
CA ILE A 144 7.21 -4.21 3.85
C ILE A 144 6.13 -3.54 3.00
N ALA A 145 6.06 -2.21 3.01
CA ALA A 145 5.08 -1.45 2.23
C ALA A 145 5.23 -1.72 0.73
N ARG A 146 6.43 -1.60 0.17
CA ARG A 146 6.71 -1.88 -1.26
C ARG A 146 6.32 -3.29 -1.66
N GLY A 147 6.75 -4.29 -0.90
CA GLY A 147 6.44 -5.69 -1.17
C GLY A 147 4.92 -5.94 -1.18
N LEU A 148 4.20 -5.43 -0.19
CA LEU A 148 2.75 -5.58 -0.11
C LEU A 148 2.00 -4.80 -1.19
N MET A 149 2.46 -3.59 -1.54
CA MET A 149 1.89 -2.82 -2.66
C MET A 149 2.00 -3.62 -3.96
N LYS A 150 3.18 -4.20 -4.23
CA LYS A 150 3.38 -4.99 -5.45
C LYS A 150 2.49 -6.23 -5.51
N VAL A 151 2.34 -6.94 -4.39
CA VAL A 151 1.43 -8.10 -4.29
C VAL A 151 -0.02 -7.69 -4.57
N GLY A 152 -0.47 -6.57 -3.98
CA GLY A 152 -1.81 -6.02 -4.24
C GLY A 152 -2.01 -5.61 -5.71
N ILE A 153 -1.04 -4.92 -6.30
CA ILE A 153 -1.05 -4.53 -7.72
C ILE A 153 -1.13 -5.77 -8.62
N ALA A 154 -0.30 -6.78 -8.36
CA ALA A 154 -0.20 -7.99 -9.18
C ALA A 154 -1.50 -8.81 -9.14
N THR A 155 -2.02 -9.07 -7.94
CA THR A 155 -3.26 -9.84 -7.77
C THR A 155 -4.46 -9.09 -8.34
N ARG A 156 -4.52 -7.77 -8.17
CA ARG A 156 -5.53 -6.93 -8.80
C ARG A 156 -5.43 -6.95 -10.32
N LEU A 157 -4.22 -6.88 -10.89
CA LEU A 157 -4.00 -6.96 -12.34
C LEU A 157 -4.46 -8.31 -12.91
N LEU A 158 -4.17 -9.41 -12.22
CA LEU A 158 -4.59 -10.75 -12.63
C LEU A 158 -6.12 -10.88 -12.62
N LEU A 159 -6.80 -10.36 -11.59
CA LEU A 159 -8.26 -10.31 -11.57
C LEU A 159 -8.81 -9.37 -12.66
N ASP A 160 -8.28 -8.15 -12.81
CA ASP A 160 -8.70 -7.23 -13.87
C ASP A 160 -8.59 -7.88 -15.27
N LYS A 161 -7.62 -8.77 -15.47
CA LYS A 161 -7.40 -9.51 -16.72
C LYS A 161 -8.35 -10.68 -16.93
N TYR A 162 -8.53 -11.49 -15.88
CA TYR A 162 -9.09 -12.84 -16.01
C TYR A 162 -10.42 -13.04 -15.28
N ASP A 163 -10.79 -12.20 -14.30
CA ASP A 163 -12.12 -12.20 -13.64
C ASP A 163 -13.16 -11.49 -14.54
N THR A 164 -13.50 -12.15 -15.65
CA THR A 164 -14.38 -11.59 -16.69
C THR A 164 -15.84 -11.45 -16.23
N ASN A 165 -16.26 -12.27 -15.28
CA ASN A 165 -17.61 -12.25 -14.71
C ASN A 165 -17.74 -11.35 -13.46
N ASN A 166 -16.63 -10.74 -13.00
CA ASN A 166 -16.52 -9.85 -11.84
C ASN A 166 -16.94 -10.50 -10.51
N ASN A 167 -16.80 -11.82 -10.38
CA ASN A 167 -17.12 -12.57 -9.18
C ASN A 167 -16.00 -12.59 -8.14
N ARG A 168 -14.88 -11.91 -8.43
CA ARG A 168 -13.75 -11.72 -7.52
C ARG A 168 -12.82 -12.93 -7.40
N ARG A 169 -12.84 -13.82 -8.39
CA ARG A 169 -12.11 -15.08 -8.43
C ARG A 169 -11.59 -15.37 -9.83
N LEU A 170 -10.69 -16.35 -9.94
CA LEU A 170 -10.19 -16.94 -11.17
C LEU A 170 -10.78 -18.35 -11.30
N ASP A 171 -12.01 -18.47 -11.77
CA ASP A 171 -12.74 -19.73 -11.77
C ASP A 171 -13.23 -20.20 -13.15
N ALA A 172 -13.98 -21.31 -13.17
CA ALA A 172 -14.45 -21.94 -14.39
C ALA A 172 -15.41 -21.05 -15.21
N TYR A 173 -16.03 -20.05 -14.59
CA TYR A 173 -16.91 -19.11 -15.27
C TYR A 173 -16.16 -17.97 -15.97
N ASP A 174 -14.83 -17.94 -15.86
CA ASP A 174 -14.00 -16.96 -16.55
C ASP A 174 -13.62 -17.39 -17.97
N GLU A 175 -13.80 -16.47 -18.92
CA GLU A 175 -13.29 -16.57 -20.29
C GLU A 175 -11.77 -16.33 -20.30
N ILE A 176 -11.01 -17.25 -19.67
CA ILE A 176 -9.55 -17.22 -19.68
C ILE A 176 -9.08 -17.73 -21.04
N ASP A 177 -8.65 -16.81 -21.89
CA ASP A 177 -7.98 -17.14 -23.13
C ASP A 177 -6.63 -16.40 -23.31
N PHE A 178 -5.91 -16.70 -24.40
CA PHE A 178 -4.61 -16.10 -24.68
C PHE A 178 -4.71 -14.62 -25.06
N ASP A 179 -5.80 -14.26 -25.72
CA ASP A 179 -5.98 -13.01 -26.41
C ASP A 179 -7.09 -12.18 -25.77
N THR A 180 -7.40 -12.40 -24.48
CA THR A 180 -8.56 -11.79 -23.81
C THR A 180 -8.45 -10.29 -24.01
N ASN A 181 -9.22 -9.79 -24.99
CA ASN A 181 -9.01 -8.48 -25.54
C ASN A 181 -9.93 -7.53 -24.79
N ASP A 182 -9.56 -7.26 -23.56
CA ASP A 182 -10.29 -6.36 -22.68
C ASP A 182 -10.01 -4.88 -22.98
N GLY A 183 -9.05 -4.58 -23.85
CA GLY A 183 -8.60 -3.23 -24.20
C GLY A 183 -8.03 -2.43 -23.02
N LYS A 184 -7.79 -3.06 -21.87
CA LYS A 184 -7.50 -2.41 -20.58
C LYS A 184 -6.25 -2.95 -19.91
N THR A 185 -5.89 -4.21 -20.17
CA THR A 185 -4.72 -4.86 -19.57
C THR A 185 -3.77 -5.38 -20.66
N PRO A 186 -2.47 -5.53 -20.35
CA PRO A 186 -1.53 -6.09 -21.30
C PRO A 186 -1.83 -7.56 -21.68
N PRO A 187 -1.32 -8.06 -22.82
CA PRO A 187 -1.36 -9.48 -23.14
C PRO A 187 -0.44 -10.28 -22.20
N TRP A 188 -0.68 -11.59 -22.08
CA TRP A 188 0.03 -12.47 -21.14
C TRP A 188 1.57 -12.33 -21.20
N PRO A 189 2.25 -12.33 -22.36
CA PRO A 189 3.71 -12.22 -22.39
C PRO A 189 4.24 -10.94 -21.74
N THR A 190 3.50 -9.83 -21.90
CA THR A 190 3.84 -8.55 -21.27
C THR A 190 3.55 -8.58 -19.78
N LEU A 191 2.39 -9.11 -19.38
CA LEU A 191 1.99 -9.26 -17.98
C LEU A 191 2.96 -10.16 -17.22
N TYR A 192 3.28 -11.34 -17.75
CA TYR A 192 4.23 -12.28 -17.15
C TYR A 192 5.61 -11.66 -16.99
N ARG A 193 6.11 -11.02 -18.06
CA ARG A 193 7.38 -10.29 -17.99
C ARG A 193 7.34 -9.25 -16.87
N ASP A 194 6.35 -8.38 -16.84
CA ASP A 194 6.29 -7.29 -15.86
C ASP A 194 6.09 -7.81 -14.42
N LEU A 195 5.39 -8.92 -14.22
CA LEU A 195 5.22 -9.51 -12.89
C LEU A 195 6.46 -10.25 -12.39
N VAL A 196 7.17 -10.97 -13.25
CA VAL A 196 8.21 -11.92 -12.84
C VAL A 196 9.63 -11.41 -13.13
N SER A 197 9.88 -10.86 -14.32
CA SER A 197 11.25 -10.61 -14.83
C SER A 197 11.60 -9.13 -15.14
N GLY A 198 10.60 -8.25 -15.27
CA GLY A 198 10.75 -6.80 -15.49
C GLY A 198 11.02 -6.36 -16.94
N PRO A 199 11.15 -5.05 -17.22
CA PRO A 199 11.00 -3.91 -16.29
C PRO A 199 9.53 -3.48 -16.21
N ALA A 200 8.89 -3.76 -15.08
CA ALA A 200 7.50 -3.35 -14.85
C ALA A 200 7.37 -1.82 -14.88
N ALA A 201 6.18 -1.31 -15.21
CA ALA A 201 5.92 0.14 -15.24
C ALA A 201 6.09 0.82 -13.87
N ASP A 202 5.86 0.09 -12.77
CA ASP A 202 6.13 0.54 -11.39
C ASP A 202 7.58 0.36 -10.95
N GLY A 203 8.42 -0.27 -11.78
CA GLY A 203 9.83 -0.52 -11.49
C GLY A 203 10.10 -1.77 -10.63
N GLU A 204 9.07 -2.50 -10.23
CA GLU A 204 9.15 -3.57 -9.23
C GLU A 204 8.59 -4.88 -9.77
N THR A 205 9.16 -6.03 -9.41
CA THR A 205 8.62 -7.36 -9.76
C THR A 205 8.13 -8.08 -8.50
N LEU A 206 7.39 -9.18 -8.64
CA LEU A 206 7.05 -10.05 -7.52
C LEU A 206 8.29 -10.66 -6.86
N GLU A 207 9.35 -10.92 -7.63
CA GLU A 207 10.65 -11.34 -7.10
C GLU A 207 11.26 -10.26 -6.18
N GLN A 208 11.20 -9.00 -6.60
CA GLN A 208 11.67 -7.89 -5.77
C GLN A 208 10.76 -7.68 -4.54
N ALA A 209 9.45 -7.90 -4.68
CA ALA A 209 8.52 -7.90 -3.56
C ALA A 209 8.84 -9.01 -2.54
N PHE A 210 9.17 -10.22 -3.00
CA PHE A 210 9.63 -11.31 -2.15
C PHE A 210 10.88 -10.90 -1.36
N ALA A 211 11.89 -10.34 -2.03
CA ALA A 211 13.12 -9.89 -1.40
C ALA A 211 12.85 -8.78 -0.37
N ASP A 212 11.97 -7.84 -0.68
CA ASP A 212 11.57 -6.77 0.21
C ASP A 212 10.84 -7.27 1.45
N LEU A 213 9.93 -8.24 1.32
CA LEU A 213 9.27 -8.85 2.47
C LEU A 213 10.26 -9.67 3.32
N ALA A 214 11.18 -10.40 2.68
CA ALA A 214 12.20 -11.18 3.37
C ALA A 214 13.14 -10.30 4.21
N LEU A 215 13.53 -9.13 3.69
CA LEU A 215 14.37 -8.15 4.40
C LEU A 215 13.57 -7.31 5.39
N GLY A 216 12.32 -6.97 5.07
CA GLY A 216 11.46 -6.15 5.92
C GLY A 216 11.01 -6.86 7.19
N PHE A 217 10.65 -8.14 7.07
CA PHE A 217 10.17 -8.94 8.21
C PHE A 217 11.29 -9.51 9.10
N ASP A 218 12.55 -9.54 8.64
CA ASP A 218 13.67 -10.08 9.42
C ASP A 218 13.87 -9.35 10.76
N GLY A 219 13.92 -10.09 11.86
CA GLY A 219 14.32 -9.59 13.18
C GLY A 219 13.38 -9.98 14.33
N ARG A 220 12.39 -10.87 14.08
CA ARG A 220 11.50 -11.41 15.12
C ARG A 220 11.15 -12.85 14.80
N GLY A 221 11.20 -13.74 15.79
CA GLY A 221 10.80 -15.15 15.67
C GLY A 221 12.00 -16.08 15.52
N GLU A 222 11.80 -17.22 14.86
CA GLU A 222 12.79 -18.30 14.78
C GLU A 222 13.70 -18.16 13.55
N PRO A 223 14.95 -18.64 13.60
CA PRO A 223 15.84 -18.66 12.46
C PRO A 223 15.24 -19.42 11.28
N TRP A 224 15.31 -18.82 10.09
CA TRP A 224 14.87 -19.46 8.85
C TRP A 224 15.69 -18.99 7.65
N THR A 225 15.75 -19.85 6.63
CA THR A 225 16.35 -19.53 5.34
C THR A 225 15.29 -19.62 4.23
N LEU A 226 15.11 -18.52 3.52
CA LEU A 226 14.24 -18.38 2.37
C LEU A 226 15.09 -18.35 1.09
N ILE A 227 14.57 -18.89 0.01
CA ILE A 227 15.21 -18.87 -1.31
C ILE A 227 14.22 -18.22 -2.26
N SER A 228 14.66 -17.20 -3.01
CA SER A 228 13.78 -16.54 -3.96
C SER A 228 13.51 -17.41 -5.20
N PRO A 229 12.28 -17.45 -5.73
CA PRO A 229 11.91 -18.40 -6.79
C PRO A 229 12.62 -18.17 -8.13
N VAL A 230 12.90 -16.91 -8.49
CA VAL A 230 13.47 -16.60 -9.82
C VAL A 230 14.99 -16.60 -9.79
N LEU A 231 15.60 -15.86 -8.86
CA LEU A 231 17.05 -15.67 -8.81
C LEU A 231 17.76 -16.71 -7.94
N GLY A 232 17.03 -17.52 -7.16
CA GLY A 232 17.63 -18.46 -6.21
C GLY A 232 18.40 -17.76 -5.09
N GLN A 233 18.12 -16.49 -4.83
CA GLN A 233 18.83 -15.72 -3.82
C GLN A 233 18.43 -16.19 -2.42
N THR A 234 19.43 -16.42 -1.57
CA THR A 234 19.21 -16.86 -0.20
C THR A 234 19.05 -15.68 0.75
N PHE A 235 18.00 -15.70 1.57
CA PHE A 235 17.76 -14.75 2.65
C PHE A 235 17.70 -15.52 3.97
N THR A 236 18.64 -15.26 4.86
CA THR A 236 18.70 -15.88 6.19
C THR A 236 18.43 -14.81 7.24
N GLY A 237 17.50 -15.10 8.14
CA GLY A 237 17.05 -14.15 9.16
C GLY A 237 16.21 -14.84 10.23
N THR A 238 15.48 -14.03 11.01
CA THR A 238 14.55 -14.50 12.05
C THR A 238 13.13 -14.05 11.73
N TYR A 239 12.20 -15.02 11.70
CA TYR A 239 10.84 -14.80 11.23
C TYR A 239 9.80 -15.42 12.17
N THR A 240 8.69 -14.71 12.38
CA THR A 240 7.49 -15.31 12.96
C THR A 240 6.86 -16.26 11.94
N ASP A 241 6.06 -17.21 12.41
CA ASP A 241 5.36 -18.14 11.52
C ASP A 241 4.49 -17.41 10.50
N SER A 242 3.78 -16.35 10.92
CA SER A 242 2.95 -15.52 10.05
C SER A 242 3.76 -14.81 8.96
N ASN A 243 4.90 -14.20 9.32
CA ASN A 243 5.76 -13.50 8.36
C ASN A 243 6.36 -14.48 7.36
N ARG A 244 6.85 -15.64 7.83
CA ARG A 244 7.37 -16.70 6.96
C ARG A 244 6.30 -17.18 5.98
N ALA A 245 5.08 -17.39 6.46
CA ALA A 245 3.99 -17.84 5.61
C ALA A 245 3.62 -16.78 4.56
N THR A 246 3.53 -15.50 4.95
CA THR A 246 3.32 -14.40 4.00
C THR A 246 4.37 -14.38 2.90
N ILE A 247 5.66 -14.47 3.24
CA ILE A 247 6.74 -14.47 2.25
C ILE A 247 6.64 -15.69 1.32
N ARG A 248 6.33 -16.86 1.87
CA ARG A 248 6.15 -18.09 1.08
C ARG A 248 4.96 -18.04 0.15
N ALA A 249 3.84 -17.43 0.55
CA ALA A 249 2.68 -17.29 -0.32
C ALA A 249 3.00 -16.42 -1.56
N VAL A 250 3.84 -15.38 -1.39
CA VAL A 250 4.35 -14.61 -2.52
C VAL A 250 5.27 -15.46 -3.38
N GLY A 251 6.12 -16.29 -2.77
CA GLY A 251 6.95 -17.28 -3.47
C GLY A 251 6.13 -18.26 -4.32
N ASP A 252 5.11 -18.90 -3.72
CA ASP A 252 4.20 -19.83 -4.39
C ASP A 252 3.43 -19.14 -5.54
N LEU A 253 3.05 -17.86 -5.38
CA LEU A 253 2.43 -17.10 -6.47
C LEU A 253 3.38 -16.96 -7.67
N ILE A 254 4.66 -16.64 -7.43
CA ILE A 254 5.68 -16.54 -8.48
C ILE A 254 5.89 -17.89 -9.15
N GLU A 255 6.06 -18.96 -8.37
CA GLU A 255 6.27 -20.32 -8.89
C GLU A 255 5.10 -20.79 -9.76
N ARG A 256 3.86 -20.51 -9.36
CA ARG A 256 2.68 -20.85 -10.17
C ARG A 256 2.59 -20.02 -11.45
N LEU A 257 2.94 -18.73 -11.41
CA LEU A 257 3.03 -17.90 -12.63
C LEU A 257 4.08 -18.46 -13.60
N GLN A 258 5.25 -18.89 -13.08
CA GLN A 258 6.28 -19.56 -13.87
C GLN A 258 5.80 -20.89 -14.44
N ALA A 259 5.02 -21.67 -13.67
CA ALA A 259 4.47 -22.94 -14.11
C ALA A 259 3.36 -22.78 -15.19
N ALA A 260 2.60 -21.68 -15.14
CA ALA A 260 1.58 -21.38 -16.15
C ALA A 260 2.21 -20.97 -17.50
N ASN A 261 3.35 -20.26 -17.47
CA ASN A 261 3.94 -19.65 -18.65
C ASN A 261 4.25 -20.63 -19.81
N PRO A 262 4.81 -21.84 -19.60
CA PRO A 262 5.02 -22.81 -20.67
C PRO A 262 3.75 -23.23 -21.42
N TYR A 263 2.58 -23.20 -20.77
CA TYR A 263 1.32 -23.59 -21.42
C TYR A 263 0.79 -22.54 -22.38
N PHE A 264 1.18 -21.27 -22.22
CA PHE A 264 0.80 -20.18 -23.11
C PHE A 264 1.16 -20.47 -24.57
N GLU A 265 2.33 -21.08 -24.80
CA GLU A 265 2.82 -21.39 -26.15
C GLU A 265 2.33 -22.74 -26.69
N VAL A 266 1.55 -23.49 -25.90
CA VAL A 266 1.24 -24.91 -26.18
C VAL A 266 -0.26 -25.19 -26.25
N ASN A 267 -1.01 -24.89 -25.19
CA ASN A 267 -2.42 -25.29 -25.08
C ASN A 267 -3.21 -24.37 -24.15
N LEU A 268 -4.30 -23.81 -24.69
CA LEU A 268 -5.19 -22.90 -23.98
C LEU A 268 -5.86 -23.54 -22.75
N ALA A 269 -6.30 -24.80 -22.85
CA ALA A 269 -6.96 -25.47 -21.74
C ALA A 269 -6.02 -25.66 -20.54
N SER A 270 -4.76 -26.03 -20.81
CA SER A 270 -3.74 -26.17 -19.77
C SER A 270 -3.35 -24.82 -19.17
N PHE A 271 -3.25 -23.78 -19.99
CA PHE A 271 -3.01 -22.42 -19.52
C PHE A 271 -4.15 -21.92 -18.63
N ALA A 272 -5.39 -22.03 -19.09
CA ALA A 272 -6.56 -21.62 -18.32
C ALA A 272 -6.66 -22.35 -16.97
N ALA A 273 -6.42 -23.65 -16.94
CA ALA A 273 -6.37 -24.41 -15.69
C ALA A 273 -5.25 -23.90 -14.75
N ALA A 274 -4.05 -23.64 -15.28
CA ALA A 274 -2.95 -23.12 -14.47
C ALA A 274 -3.24 -21.72 -13.90
N ILE A 275 -3.94 -20.86 -14.66
CA ILE A 275 -4.36 -19.53 -14.19
C ILE A 275 -5.44 -19.63 -13.09
N ARG A 276 -6.44 -20.49 -13.24
CA ARG A 276 -7.49 -20.72 -12.20
C ARG A 276 -6.91 -21.25 -10.90
N ALA A 277 -5.85 -22.05 -10.99
CA ALA A 277 -5.15 -22.53 -9.81
C ALA A 277 -4.41 -21.43 -9.02
N LEU A 278 -4.26 -20.20 -9.55
CA LEU A 278 -3.54 -19.12 -8.86
C LEU A 278 -4.30 -18.61 -7.61
N ASP A 279 -5.62 -18.46 -7.69
CA ASP A 279 -6.45 -17.97 -6.59
C ASP A 279 -7.15 -19.10 -5.80
N GLY A 280 -6.92 -20.35 -6.21
CA GLY A 280 -7.45 -21.54 -5.55
C GLY A 280 -8.82 -21.99 -6.08
N GLY A 281 -9.21 -21.59 -7.29
CA GLY A 281 -10.49 -21.94 -7.93
C GLY A 281 -10.74 -23.43 -8.22
N ASP A 282 -9.73 -24.30 -8.05
CA ASP A 282 -9.82 -25.74 -8.38
C ASP A 282 -10.00 -26.67 -7.16
N ASP A 283 -10.07 -26.14 -5.93
CA ASP A 283 -10.37 -26.90 -4.68
C ASP A 283 -11.82 -26.64 -4.18
#